data_AF-A0A354X062-F1
#
_entry.id   AF-A0A354X062-F1
#
_cell.length_a   1.000
_cell.length_b   1.000
_cell.length_c   1.000
_cell.angle_alpha   90.00
_cell.angle_beta   90.00
_cell.angle_gamma   90.00
#
_symmetry.space_group_name_H-M   'P 1'
#
loop_
_entity.id
_entity.type
_entity.pdbx_description
1 polymer ?
#
loop_
_entity_poly.entity_id
_entity_poly.type
_entity_poly.pdbx_seq_one_letter_code
_entity_poly.pdbx_strand_id
1 'polypeptide(L)'
;MADKARKRKLTLDEMKEGSFSVTSFGSIGGIFATPILNYPQAGILGIGRILKTPIVKDDEITVGHILPLSLTVDHRIVDGGETARFISNVMEYLSDPMLFLMRE
;
A
#
# COMPACT_ATOMS: atom_id res chain seq x y z
N MET A 1 16.09 7.87 -6.12
CA MET A 1 16.30 6.41 -6.19
C MET A 1 15.91 5.80 -7.54
N ALA A 2 14.73 6.09 -8.09
CA ALA A 2 14.23 5.50 -9.34
C ALA A 2 15.22 5.54 -10.52
N ASP A 3 15.84 6.69 -10.80
CA ASP A 3 16.79 6.82 -11.92
C ASP A 3 18.08 6.02 -11.70
N LYS A 4 18.57 5.93 -10.46
CA LYS A 4 19.73 5.10 -10.13
C LYS A 4 19.40 3.62 -10.32
N ALA A 5 18.22 3.17 -9.87
CA ALA A 5 17.76 1.80 -10.07
C ALA A 5 17.67 1.44 -11.56
N ARG A 6 17.05 2.31 -12.38
CA ARG A 6 16.97 2.13 -13.85
C ARG A 6 18.35 2.07 -14.51
N LYS A 7 19.31 2.88 -14.05
CA LYS A 7 20.68 2.91 -14.54
C LYS A 7 21.57 1.81 -13.93
N ARG A 8 21.03 0.91 -13.10
CA ARG A 8 21.77 -0.12 -12.35
C ARG A 8 22.92 0.44 -11.49
N LYS A 9 22.73 1.65 -10.96
CA LYS A 9 23.68 2.36 -10.10
C LYS A 9 23.22 2.43 -8.63
N LEU A 10 22.19 1.67 -8.27
CA LEU A 10 21.74 1.59 -6.90
C LEU A 10 22.71 0.70 -6.12
N THR A 11 23.20 1.19 -5.00
CA THR A 11 24.14 0.47 -4.14
C THR A 11 23.40 -0.41 -3.13
N LEU A 12 24.08 -1.42 -2.59
CA LEU A 12 23.49 -2.27 -1.54
C LEU A 12 23.12 -1.47 -0.29
N ASP A 13 23.91 -0.47 0.07
CA ASP A 13 23.65 0.33 1.26
C ASP A 13 22.42 1.24 1.10
N GLU A 14 22.08 1.63 -0.14
CA GLU A 14 20.81 2.32 -0.46
C GLU A 14 19.58 1.39 -0.41
N MET A 15 19.78 0.07 -0.32
CA MET A 15 18.71 -0.95 -0.28
C MET A 15 18.55 -1.60 1.09
N LYS A 16 19.50 -1.39 2.02
CA LYS A 16 19.48 -1.92 3.38
C LYS A 16 18.65 -1.04 4.31
N GLU A 17 18.46 -1.50 5.56
CA GLU A 17 17.83 -0.76 6.66
C GLU A 17 16.36 -0.31 6.45
N GLY A 18 15.66 -0.88 5.46
CA GLY A 18 14.22 -0.67 5.35
C GLY A 18 13.47 -1.28 6.53
N SER A 19 12.44 -0.59 7.04
CA SER A 19 11.53 -1.08 8.09
C SER A 19 10.18 -1.57 7.55
N PHE A 20 9.82 -1.09 6.37
CA PHE A 20 8.56 -1.36 5.67
C PHE A 20 8.77 -1.27 4.16
N SER A 21 8.02 -2.05 3.38
CA SER A 21 8.07 -2.02 1.92
C SER A 21 6.73 -1.64 1.31
N VAL A 22 6.78 -0.94 0.18
CA VAL A 22 5.63 -0.72 -0.69
C VAL A 22 5.94 -1.34 -2.06
N THR A 23 5.04 -2.16 -2.57
CA THR A 23 5.18 -2.81 -3.88
C THR A 23 3.94 -2.53 -4.74
N SER A 24 4.16 -2.04 -5.96
CA SER A 24 3.07 -1.75 -6.91
C SER A 24 3.05 -2.77 -8.04
N PHE A 25 2.22 -3.80 -7.87
CA PHE A 25 1.99 -4.81 -8.92
C PHE A 25 0.89 -4.39 -9.89
N GLY A 26 0.02 -3.45 -9.49
CA GLY A 26 -1.05 -2.91 -10.34
C GLY A 26 -0.59 -2.27 -11.65
N SER A 27 0.68 -1.87 -11.73
CA SER A 27 1.31 -1.37 -12.96
C SER A 27 1.46 -2.43 -14.06
N ILE A 28 1.61 -3.70 -13.67
CA ILE A 28 1.67 -4.85 -14.57
C ILE A 28 0.26 -5.44 -14.74
N GLY A 29 -0.46 -5.59 -13.63
CA GLY A 29 -1.80 -6.16 -13.56
C GLY A 29 -2.09 -6.75 -12.19
N GLY A 30 -3.33 -7.20 -11.98
CA GLY A 30 -3.77 -7.82 -10.73
C GLY A 30 -4.55 -6.87 -9.81
N ILE A 31 -5.50 -7.46 -9.10
CA ILE A 31 -6.38 -6.76 -8.15
C ILE A 31 -5.78 -6.93 -6.75
N PHE A 32 -5.63 -8.16 -6.27
CA PHE A 32 -5.00 -8.47 -4.98
C PHE A 32 -3.77 -9.36 -5.16
N ALA A 33 -2.87 -9.34 -4.18
CA ALA A 33 -1.73 -10.23 -4.11
C ALA A 33 -1.39 -10.53 -2.65
N THR A 34 -0.60 -11.57 -2.42
CA THR A 34 -0.01 -11.86 -1.09
C THR A 34 1.47 -11.51 -1.14
N PRO A 35 1.85 -10.24 -0.93
CA PRO A 35 3.25 -9.83 -0.99
C PRO A 35 4.07 -10.54 0.10
N ILE A 36 5.28 -10.97 -0.27
CA ILE A 36 6.18 -11.64 0.66
C ILE A 36 6.98 -10.58 1.42
N LEU A 37 6.95 -10.67 2.74
CA LEU A 37 7.70 -9.79 3.63
C LEU A 37 9.21 -9.95 3.44
N ASN A 38 9.93 -8.82 3.33
CA ASN A 38 11.39 -8.82 3.31
C ASN A 38 11.94 -8.69 4.74
N TYR A 39 12.19 -9.81 5.41
CA TYR A 39 12.70 -9.82 6.78
C TYR A 39 14.05 -9.05 6.87
N PRO A 40 14.29 -8.21 7.90
CA PRO A 40 13.53 -8.05 9.16
C PRO A 40 12.47 -6.94 9.17
N GLN A 41 11.90 -6.56 8.03
CA GLN A 41 10.85 -5.54 7.99
C GLN A 41 9.57 -5.97 8.72
N ALA A 42 8.80 -5.01 9.23
CA ALA A 42 7.58 -5.27 9.99
C ALA A 42 6.37 -5.59 9.08
N GLY A 43 6.35 -5.03 7.87
CA GLY A 43 5.24 -5.20 6.94
C GLY A 43 5.57 -4.82 5.50
N ILE A 44 4.69 -5.23 4.59
CA ILE A 44 4.71 -4.86 3.18
C ILE A 44 3.29 -4.53 2.69
N LEU A 45 3.14 -3.38 2.04
CA LEU A 45 1.91 -2.94 1.39
C LEU A 45 1.98 -3.19 -0.12
N GLY A 46 1.11 -4.05 -0.61
CA GLY A 46 0.85 -4.28 -2.03
C GLY A 46 -0.22 -3.34 -2.57
N ILE A 47 0.07 -2.67 -3.68
CA ILE A 47 -0.82 -1.77 -4.39
C ILE A 47 -1.27 -2.42 -5.71
N GLY A 48 -2.57 -2.73 -5.78
CA GLY A 48 -3.22 -3.31 -6.96
C GLY A 48 -3.55 -2.29 -8.05
N ARG A 49 -4.17 -2.77 -9.14
CA ARG A 49 -4.59 -1.91 -10.25
C ARG A 49 -5.81 -1.07 -9.84
N ILE A 50 -5.80 0.22 -10.18
CA ILE A 50 -7.00 1.06 -10.06
C ILE A 50 -8.05 0.60 -11.07
N LEU A 51 -9.27 0.38 -10.59
CA LEU A 51 -10.40 -0.09 -11.39
C LEU A 51 -11.53 0.94 -11.35
N LYS A 52 -12.27 1.07 -12.45
CA LYS A 52 -13.57 1.74 -12.47
C LYS A 52 -14.66 0.69 -12.29
N THR A 53 -15.43 0.76 -11.21
CA THR A 53 -16.47 -0.22 -10.87
C THR A 53 -17.73 0.48 -10.37
N PRO A 54 -18.91 -0.16 -10.46
CA PRO A 54 -20.06 0.29 -9.70
C PRO A 54 -19.75 0.22 -8.20
N ILE A 55 -20.03 1.30 -7.47
CA ILE A 55 -19.91 1.41 -6.01
C ILE A 55 -21.21 2.01 -5.47
N VAL A 56 -21.49 1.76 -4.20
CA VAL A 56 -22.55 2.48 -3.48
C VAL A 56 -21.95 3.70 -2.80
N LYS A 57 -22.48 4.88 -3.10
CA LYS A 57 -22.11 6.14 -2.46
C LYS A 57 -23.40 6.91 -2.19
N ASP A 58 -23.59 7.36 -0.94
CA ASP A 58 -24.79 8.10 -0.52
C ASP A 58 -26.09 7.36 -0.89
N ASP A 59 -26.12 6.05 -0.64
CA ASP A 59 -27.21 5.11 -0.99
C ASP A 59 -27.55 5.00 -2.50
N GLU A 60 -26.72 5.56 -3.38
CA GLU A 60 -26.87 5.46 -4.84
C GLU A 60 -25.75 4.62 -5.48
N ILE A 61 -26.08 3.90 -6.55
CA ILE A 61 -25.09 3.21 -7.37
C ILE A 61 -24.43 4.22 -8.32
N THR A 62 -23.13 4.45 -8.15
CA THR A 62 -22.33 5.33 -9.01
C THR A 62 -21.08 4.61 -9.51
N VAL A 63 -20.43 5.16 -10.54
CA VAL A 63 -19.14 4.64 -11.02
C VAL A 63 -18.03 5.29 -10.19
N GLY A 64 -17.28 4.46 -9.46
CA GLY A 64 -16.16 4.90 -8.62
C GLY A 64 -14.83 4.31 -9.07
N HIS A 65 -13.73 4.93 -8.63
CA HIS A 65 -12.41 4.34 -8.71
C HIS A 65 -12.13 3.57 -7.42
N ILE A 66 -11.74 2.30 -7.54
CA ILE A 66 -11.29 1.48 -6.41
C ILE A 66 -9.80 1.22 -6.57
N LEU A 67 -9.05 1.42 -5.48
CA LEU A 67 -7.66 1.03 -5.34
C LEU A 67 -7.55 -0.16 -4.38
N PRO A 68 -7.34 -1.38 -4.87
CA PRO A 68 -7.12 -2.53 -4.01
C PRO A 68 -5.78 -2.43 -3.28
N LEU A 69 -5.78 -2.71 -1.98
CA LEU A 69 -4.59 -2.77 -1.14
C LEU A 69 -4.46 -4.17 -0.53
N SER A 70 -3.23 -4.67 -0.40
CA SER A 70 -2.94 -5.95 0.25
C SER A 70 -1.81 -5.78 1.25
N LEU A 71 -2.12 -5.87 2.54
CA LEU A 71 -1.14 -5.69 3.61
C LEU A 71 -0.71 -7.06 4.16
N THR A 72 0.60 -7.30 4.22
CA THR A 72 1.19 -8.46 4.91
C THR A 72 2.08 -7.96 6.03
N VAL A 73 1.95 -8.56 7.21
CA VAL A 73 2.70 -8.20 8.42
C VAL A 73 3.29 -9.45 9.06
N ASP A 74 4.33 -9.27 9.86
CA ASP A 74 4.81 -10.33 10.76
C ASP A 74 3.92 -10.40 12.01
N HIS A 75 3.04 -11.40 12.05
CA HIS A 75 2.07 -11.57 13.12
C HIS A 75 2.71 -11.95 14.49
N ARG A 76 4.02 -12.21 14.51
CA ARG A 76 4.77 -12.41 15.77
C ARG A 76 4.97 -11.11 16.55
N ILE A 77 4.90 -9.96 15.86
CA ILE A 77 5.17 -8.64 16.43
C ILE A 77 4.01 -7.64 16.29
N VAL A 78 3.03 -7.92 15.40
CA VAL A 78 1.84 -7.09 15.20
C VAL A 78 0.57 -7.96 15.28
N ASP A 79 -0.49 -7.45 15.89
CA ASP A 79 -1.80 -8.11 15.92
C ASP A 79 -2.74 -7.63 14.79
N GLY A 80 -3.84 -8.37 14.60
CA GLY A 80 -4.83 -8.05 13.56
C GLY A 80 -5.57 -6.73 13.77
N GLY A 81 -5.74 -6.28 15.02
CA GLY A 81 -6.41 -5.03 15.35
C GLY A 81 -5.58 -3.81 14.94
N GLU A 82 -4.29 -3.81 15.27
CA GLU A 82 -3.36 -2.77 14.82
C GLU A 82 -3.20 -2.78 13.30
N THR A 83 -3.13 -3.97 12.70
CA THR A 83 -3.07 -4.11 11.24
C THR A 83 -4.30 -3.50 10.56
N ALA A 84 -5.50 -3.78 11.09
CA ALA A 84 -6.75 -3.25 10.57
C ALA A 84 -6.85 -1.72 10.74
N ARG A 85 -6.44 -1.18 11.90
CA ARG A 85 -6.38 0.28 12.13
C ARG A 85 -5.42 0.96 11.17
N PHE A 86 -4.22 0.41 11.01
CA PHE A 86 -3.21 0.96 10.11
C PHE A 86 -3.72 1.05 8.67
N ILE A 87 -4.25 -0.04 8.11
CA ILE A 87 -4.72 -0.02 6.72
C ILE A 87 -5.96 0.88 6.54
N SER A 88 -6.82 0.96 7.55
CA SER A 88 -7.98 1.87 7.53
C SER A 88 -7.56 3.33 7.46
N ASN A 89 -6.57 3.73 8.28
CA ASN A 89 -6.01 5.09 8.24
C ASN A 89 -5.37 5.40 6.87
N VAL A 90 -4.63 4.44 6.30
CA VAL A 90 -4.06 4.59 4.95
C VAL A 90 -5.17 4.80 3.92
N MET A 91 -6.24 4.01 3.98
CA MET A 91 -7.38 4.15 3.07
C MET A 91 -8.09 5.50 3.24
N GLU A 92 -8.23 5.99 4.47
CA GLU A 92 -8.82 7.29 4.77
C GLU A 92 -7.99 8.43 4.16
N TYR A 93 -6.68 8.45 4.37
CA TYR A 93 -5.80 9.47 3.79
C TYR A 93 -5.74 9.43 2.26
N LEU A 94 -5.85 8.25 1.65
CA LEU A 94 -5.91 8.12 0.20
C LEU A 94 -7.26 8.57 -0.37
N SER A 95 -8.33 8.47 0.41
CA SER A 95 -9.69 8.87 0.01
C SER A 95 -9.92 10.37 0.17
N ASP A 96 -9.36 10.97 1.22
CA ASP A 96 -9.34 12.42 1.43
C ASP A 96 -7.93 12.88 1.87
N PRO A 97 -7.10 13.32 0.92
CA PRO A 97 -5.75 13.81 1.20
C PRO A 97 -5.70 15.04 2.11
N MET A 98 -6.79 15.81 2.25
CA MET A 98 -6.82 16.97 3.15
C MET A 98 -6.71 16.55 4.61
N LEU A 99 -7.22 15.38 4.98
CA LEU A 99 -7.09 14.83 6.34
C LEU A 99 -5.63 14.61 6.75
N PHE A 100 -4.76 14.32 5.79
CA PHE A 100 -3.32 14.21 6.05
C PHE A 100 -2.70 15.58 6.35
N LEU A 101 -3.07 16.62 5.59
CA LEU A 101 -2.53 17.98 5.74
C LEU A 101 -3.02 18.69 7.01
N MET A 102 -4.21 18.36 7.51
CA MET A 102 -4.79 18.98 8.71
C MET A 102 -4.25 18.40 10.03
N ARG A 103 -3.41 17.36 9.98
CA ARG A 103 -2.82 16.71 11.16
C ARG A 103 -1.43 17.24 11.54
N GLU A 104 -0.91 18.26 10.85
CA GLU A 104 0.36 18.93 11.13
C GLU A 104 0.21 20.23 11.91
#